data_AF-A0A7V9ZD68-F1
#
_entry.id   AF-A0A7V9ZD68-F1
#
_cell.length_a   1.000
_cell.length_b   1.000
_cell.length_c   1.000
_cell.angle_alpha   90.00
_cell.angle_beta   90.00
_cell.angle_gamma   90.00
#
_symmetry.space_group_name_H-M   'P 1'
#
loop_
_entity.id
_entity.type
_entity.pdbx_description
1 polymer ?
#
loop_
_entity_poly.entity_id
_entity_poly.type
_entity_poly.pdbx_seq_one_letter_code
_entity_poly.pdbx_strand_id
1 'polypeptide(L)'
;MEGKLVYTLYFAQITLKSLPLVGGKNASLGELFNALKPKGIGVLDGFATTADAYRALLAQGNLEYELRSLLSDFDHDDVKELGAAAS
;
A
#
# COMPACT_ATOMS: atom_id res chain seq x y z
N MET A 1 -14.18 -17.37 -4.37
CA MET A 1 -14.61 -16.27 -5.28
C MET A 1 -13.34 -15.51 -5.63
N GLU A 2 -12.86 -15.63 -6.87
CA GLU A 2 -11.77 -14.78 -7.35
C GLU A 2 -12.29 -13.34 -7.43
N GLY A 3 -11.97 -12.57 -6.39
CA GLY A 3 -12.22 -11.14 -6.38
C GLY A 3 -11.35 -10.49 -7.45
N LYS A 4 -11.95 -9.68 -8.31
CA LYS A 4 -11.23 -8.88 -9.31
C LYS A 4 -10.16 -8.06 -8.58
N LEU A 5 -8.88 -8.26 -8.94
CA LEU A 5 -7.78 -7.47 -8.41
C LEU A 5 -7.97 -6.00 -8.79
N VAL A 6 -7.86 -5.11 -7.80
CA VAL A 6 -7.97 -3.66 -8.01
C VAL A 6 -6.61 -3.06 -7.76
N TYR A 7 -5.89 -2.58 -8.78
CA TYR A 7 -4.52 -2.08 -8.57
C TYR A 7 -4.43 -0.64 -8.07
N THR A 8 -5.43 0.19 -8.39
CA THR A 8 -5.47 1.59 -7.99
C THR A 8 -6.87 2.00 -7.59
N LEU A 9 -6.98 2.92 -6.64
CA LEU A 9 -8.22 3.62 -6.29
C LEU A 9 -7.98 5.13 -6.36
N TYR A 10 -8.84 5.86 -7.07
CA TYR A 10 -8.82 7.32 -7.03
C TYR A 10 -9.19 7.81 -5.63
N PHE A 11 -8.64 8.94 -5.18
CA PHE A 11 -8.96 9.49 -3.86
C PHE A 11 -10.48 9.73 -3.68
N ALA A 12 -11.18 10.11 -4.76
CA ALA A 12 -12.63 10.24 -4.78
C ALA A 12 -13.41 8.95 -4.45
N GLN A 13 -12.78 7.78 -4.61
CA GLN A 13 -13.38 6.45 -4.38
C GLN A 13 -12.97 5.84 -3.04
N ILE A 14 -11.99 6.44 -2.36
CA ILE A 14 -11.47 5.92 -1.10
C ILE A 14 -12.42 6.32 0.03
N THR A 15 -12.81 5.32 0.81
CA THR A 15 -13.59 5.49 2.04
C THR A 15 -12.88 4.75 3.18
N LEU A 16 -13.38 4.88 4.41
CA LEU A 16 -12.93 4.04 5.54
C LEU A 16 -12.97 2.53 5.24
N LYS A 17 -13.89 2.06 4.39
CA LYS A 17 -13.97 0.64 3.98
C LYS A 17 -12.79 0.20 3.12
N SER A 18 -12.08 1.15 2.50
CA SER A 18 -10.91 0.89 1.66
C SER A 18 -9.63 0.68 2.47
N LEU A 19 -9.66 0.86 3.80
CA LEU A 19 -8.47 0.74 4.67
C LEU A 19 -7.67 -0.55 4.48
N PRO A 20 -8.28 -1.75 4.34
CA PRO A 20 -7.52 -2.98 4.06
C PRO A 20 -6.81 -2.98 2.70
N LEU A 21 -7.30 -2.18 1.75
CA LEU A 21 -6.74 -2.09 0.40
C LEU A 21 -5.67 -1.00 0.28
N VAL A 22 -5.85 0.16 0.90
CA VAL A 22 -4.95 1.32 0.67
C VAL A 22 -4.11 1.71 1.89
N GLY A 23 -4.40 1.13 3.06
CA GLY A 23 -3.77 1.48 4.33
C GLY A 23 -4.33 2.76 4.95
N GLY A 24 -4.01 2.99 6.23
CA GLY A 24 -4.60 4.08 7.02
C GLY A 24 -4.32 5.48 6.50
N LYS A 25 -3.11 5.75 5.99
CA LYS A 25 -2.74 7.08 5.47
C LYS A 25 -3.56 7.46 4.23
N ASN A 26 -3.66 6.55 3.27
CA ASN A 26 -4.43 6.79 2.05
C ASN A 26 -5.94 6.83 2.33
N ALA A 27 -6.43 6.03 3.29
CA ALA A 27 -7.81 6.11 3.76
C ALA A 27 -8.13 7.51 4.31
N SER A 28 -7.30 8.03 5.23
CA SER A 28 -7.46 9.39 5.76
C SER A 28 -7.37 10.47 4.68
N LEU A 29 -6.47 10.32 3.70
CA LEU A 29 -6.35 11.27 2.59
C LEU A 29 -7.59 11.26 1.68
N GLY A 30 -8.15 10.09 1.39
CA GLY A 30 -9.41 9.95 0.64
C GLY A 30 -10.59 10.60 1.37
N GLU A 31 -10.72 10.37 2.67
CA GLU A 31 -11.75 11.03 3.50
C GLU A 31 -11.60 12.55 3.48
N LEU A 32 -10.37 13.06 3.64
CA LEU A 32 -10.07 14.48 3.58
C LEU A 32 -10.43 15.07 2.20
N PHE A 33 -10.03 14.38 1.14
CA PHE A 33 -10.32 14.80 -0.23
C PHE A 33 -11.84 14.89 -0.48
N ASN A 34 -12.59 13.87 -0.07
CA ASN A 34 -14.05 13.82 -0.21
C ASN A 34 -14.77 14.88 0.64
N ALA A 35 -14.22 15.24 1.80
CA ALA A 35 -14.80 16.25 2.68
C ALA A 35 -14.52 17.70 2.23
N LEU A 36 -13.35 17.96 1.62
CA LEU A 36 -12.87 19.30 1.31
C LEU A 36 -13.11 19.71 -0.14
N LYS A 37 -13.02 18.78 -1.10
CA LYS A 37 -13.21 19.10 -2.54
C LYS A 37 -14.59 19.73 -2.84
N PRO A 38 -15.71 19.25 -2.28
CA PRO A 38 -17.03 19.88 -2.49
C PRO A 38 -17.14 21.30 -1.90
N LYS A 39 -16.27 21.66 -0.95
CA LYS A 39 -16.21 22.99 -0.33
C LYS A 39 -15.36 23.98 -1.13
N GLY A 40 -14.84 23.57 -2.30
CA GLY A 40 -13.93 24.39 -3.11
C GLY A 40 -12.55 24.60 -2.48
N ILE A 41 -12.22 23.85 -1.44
CA ILE A 41 -10.90 23.89 -0.80
C ILE A 41 -9.93 23.11 -1.68
N GLY A 42 -8.80 23.74 -2.03
CA GLY A 42 -7.78 23.13 -2.86
C GLY A 42 -7.20 21.88 -2.20
N VAL A 43 -7.51 20.71 -2.77
CA VAL A 43 -6.93 19.42 -2.40
C VAL A 43 -6.27 18.80 -3.62
N LEU A 44 -5.11 18.17 -3.40
CA LEU A 44 -4.40 17.45 -4.45
C LEU A 44 -5.20 16.22 -4.88
N ASP A 45 -5.45 16.10 -6.18
CA ASP A 45 -6.08 14.92 -6.78
C ASP A 45 -5.04 13.85 -7.11
N GLY A 46 -5.49 12.60 -7.20
CA GLY A 46 -4.62 11.46 -7.44
C GLY A 46 -5.27 10.13 -7.13
N PHE A 47 -4.42 9.13 -6.94
CA PHE A 47 -4.82 7.75 -6.67
C PHE A 47 -3.83 7.10 -5.69
N ALA A 48 -4.32 6.06 -5.00
CA ALA A 48 -3.50 5.17 -4.21
C ALA A 48 -3.36 3.82 -4.93
N THR A 49 -2.16 3.25 -4.91
CA THR A 49 -1.96 1.82 -5.19
C THR A 49 -2.54 1.00 -4.04
N THR A 50 -2.99 -0.21 -4.35
CA THR A 50 -3.61 -1.09 -3.35
C THR A 50 -2.67 -2.20 -2.89
N ALA A 51 -3.07 -2.90 -1.82
CA ALA A 51 -2.48 -4.14 -1.37
C ALA A 51 -2.54 -5.22 -2.46
N ASP A 52 -3.56 -5.22 -3.33
CA ASP A 52 -3.63 -6.15 -4.46
C ASP A 52 -2.52 -5.89 -5.48
N ALA A 53 -2.23 -4.62 -5.77
CA ALA A 53 -1.12 -4.26 -6.66
C ALA A 53 0.23 -4.72 -6.07
N TYR A 54 0.43 -4.52 -4.77
CA TYR A 54 1.62 -4.97 -4.08
C TYR A 54 1.75 -6.50 -4.07
N ARG A 55 0.67 -7.23 -3.79
CA ARG A 55 0.65 -8.70 -3.88
C ARG A 55 0.92 -9.20 -5.29
N ALA A 56 0.36 -8.53 -6.30
CA ALA A 56 0.61 -8.87 -7.69
C ALA A 56 2.07 -8.64 -8.10
N LEU A 57 2.74 -7.63 -7.54
CA LEU A 57 4.17 -7.40 -7.70
C LEU A 57 5.00 -8.50 -7.03
N LEU A 58 4.67 -8.86 -5.78
CA LEU A 58 5.37 -9.93 -5.06
C LEU A 58 5.26 -11.29 -5.76
N ALA A 59 4.12 -11.56 -6.40
CA ALA A 59 3.88 -12.77 -7.17
C ALA A 59 4.64 -12.80 -8.51
N GLN A 60 5.33 -11.73 -8.92
CA GLN A 60 6.16 -11.75 -10.12
C GLN A 60 7.47 -12.49 -9.87
N GLY A 61 7.73 -13.50 -10.70
CA GLY A 61 8.95 -14.31 -10.62
C GLY A 61 9.08 -15.00 -9.27
N ASN A 62 10.24 -14.87 -8.63
CA ASN A 62 10.54 -15.47 -7.31
C ASN A 62 10.65 -14.42 -6.19
N LEU A 63 10.18 -13.19 -6.42
CA LEU A 63 10.41 -12.07 -5.49
C LEU A 63 9.87 -12.36 -4.09
N GLU A 64 8.66 -12.90 -3.96
CA GLU A 64 8.11 -13.27 -2.65
C GLU A 64 8.96 -14.32 -1.93
N TYR A 65 9.47 -15.32 -2.66
CA TYR A 65 10.30 -16.38 -2.08
C TYR A 65 11.65 -15.82 -1.60
N GLU A 66 12.33 -15.03 -2.43
CA GLU A 66 13.61 -14.40 -2.10
C GLU A 66 13.49 -13.49 -0.87
N LEU A 67 12.45 -12.63 -0.81
CA LEU A 67 12.19 -11.78 0.33
C LEU A 67 11.93 -12.58 1.61
N ARG A 68 11.15 -13.66 1.53
CA ARG A 68 10.88 -14.53 2.68
C ARG A 68 12.13 -15.26 3.17
N SER A 69 12.99 -15.71 2.26
CA SER A 69 14.24 -16.38 2.60
C SER A 69 15.27 -15.42 3.20
N LEU A 70 15.34 -14.18 2.73
CA LEU A 70 16.21 -13.16 3.30
C LEU A 70 15.78 -12.80 4.74
N LEU A 71 14.48 -12.76 4.99
CA LEU A 71 13.91 -12.36 6.27
C LEU A 71 13.68 -13.51 7.26
N SER A 72 13.92 -14.77 6.89
CA SER A 72 13.61 -15.91 7.77
C SER A 72 14.50 -16.01 9.00
N ASP A 73 15.78 -15.66 8.85
CA ASP A 73 16.78 -15.71 9.92
C ASP A 73 17.21 -14.31 10.40
N PHE A 74 16.50 -13.28 9.95
CA PHE A 74 16.83 -11.88 10.22
C PHE A 74 16.53 -11.50 11.69
N ASP A 75 17.56 -11.03 12.42
CA ASP A 75 17.38 -10.45 13.74
C ASP A 75 16.96 -8.98 13.63
N HIS A 76 15.71 -8.68 14.00
CA HIS A 76 15.16 -7.33 13.92
C HIS A 76 15.75 -6.36 14.95
N ASP A 77 16.45 -6.87 15.98
CA ASP A 77 17.19 -6.05 16.95
C ASP A 77 18.64 -5.77 16.49
N ASP A 78 19.15 -6.47 15.47
CA ASP A 78 20.46 -6.21 14.88
C ASP A 78 20.38 -5.14 13.77
N VAL A 79 20.59 -3.89 14.18
CA VAL A 79 20.59 -2.71 13.30
C VAL A 79 21.70 -2.78 12.23
N LYS A 80 22.78 -3.55 12.44
CA LYS A 80 23.84 -3.72 11.43
C LYS A 80 23.41 -4.71 10.36
N GLU A 81 22.78 -5.81 10.76
CA GLU A 81 22.17 -6.77 9.83
C GLU A 81 21.11 -6.09 8.96
N LEU A 82 20.29 -5.21 9.57
CA LEU A 82 19.25 -4.44 8.87
C LEU A 82 19.81 -3.59 7.73
N GLY A 83 20.95 -2.93 7.94
CA GLY A 83 21.59 -2.12 6.90
C GLY A 83 22.18 -2.94 5.76
N ALA A 84 22.75 -4.11 6.07
CA ALA A 84 23.33 -5.01 5.08
C ALA A 84 22.28 -5.69 4.20
N ALA A 85 21.14 -6.10 4.77
CA ALA A 85 20.03 -6.72 4.03
C ALA A 85 19.30 -5.76 3.08
N ALA A 86 19.45 -4.44 3.25
CA ALA A 86 18.82 -3.41 2.42
C ALA A 86 19.67 -2.94 1.22
N SER A 87 20.91 -3.45 1.07
CA SER A 87 21.90 -3.05 0.06
C SER A 87 21.98 -4.04 -1.10
#